data_AF-A0A7W7HR42-F1
#
_entry.id   AF-A0A7W7HR42-F1
#
_cell.length_a   1.000
_cell.length_b   1.000
_cell.length_c   1.000
_cell.angle_alpha   90.00
_cell.angle_beta   90.00
_cell.angle_gamma   90.00
#
_symmetry.space_group_name_H-M   'P 1'
#
loop_
_entity.id
_entity.type
_entity.pdbx_description
1 polymer ?
#
loop_
_entity_poly.entity_id
_entity_poly.type
_entity_poly.pdbx_seq_one_letter_code
_entity_poly.pdbx_strand_id
1 'polypeptide(L)'
;MPERYGPHQTAYDRFAKWRDDGTWARLKQAVIALAEADEDIDWNAQVDSTVVRAHQHAAGARKEGWTRRSRRYVKVWVAPAGD
;
A
#
# COMPACT_ATOMS: atom_id res chain seq x y z
N MET A 1 -15.26 -5.80 -9.00
CA MET A 1 -15.14 -4.35 -9.27
C MET A 1 -16.39 -3.89 -9.99
N PRO A 2 -16.79 -2.61 -9.85
CA PRO A 2 -17.83 -2.04 -10.72
C PRO A 2 -17.44 -2.14 -12.19
N GLU A 3 -18.39 -2.50 -13.04
CA GLU A 3 -18.18 -2.76 -14.48
C GLU A 3 -17.56 -1.57 -15.23
N ARG A 4 -17.88 -0.34 -14.81
CA ARG A 4 -17.34 0.91 -15.37
C ARG A 4 -15.80 0.99 -15.41
N TYR A 5 -15.11 0.16 -14.65
CA TYR A 5 -13.64 0.14 -14.58
C TYR A 5 -12.99 -0.92 -15.46
N GLY A 6 -13.78 -1.76 -16.12
CA GLY A 6 -13.27 -2.87 -16.93
C GLY A 6 -12.66 -4.00 -16.10
N PRO A 7 -11.82 -4.84 -16.73
CA PRO A 7 -11.17 -5.98 -16.07
C PRO A 7 -10.33 -5.54 -14.86
N HIS A 8 -10.44 -6.27 -13.75
CA HIS A 8 -9.74 -5.91 -12.53
C HIS A 8 -8.20 -6.02 -12.66
N GLN A 9 -7.69 -6.85 -13.57
CA GLN A 9 -6.25 -6.93 -13.88
C GLN A 9 -5.73 -5.58 -14.36
N THR A 10 -6.48 -4.92 -15.24
CA THR A 10 -6.11 -3.61 -15.81
C THR A 10 -5.93 -2.54 -14.74
N ALA A 11 -6.73 -2.58 -13.67
CA ALA A 11 -6.58 -1.66 -12.54
C ALA A 11 -5.26 -1.92 -11.77
N TYR A 12 -4.94 -3.18 -11.50
CA TYR A 12 -3.69 -3.54 -10.83
C TYR A 12 -2.46 -3.28 -11.71
N ASP A 13 -2.52 -3.63 -13.00
CA ASP A 13 -1.42 -3.43 -13.94
C ASP A 13 -1.07 -1.95 -14.10
N ARG A 14 -2.09 -1.08 -14.12
CA ARG A 14 -1.89 0.37 -14.12
C ARG A 14 -1.20 0.83 -12.83
N PHE A 15 -1.66 0.35 -11.68
CA PHE A 15 -1.02 0.68 -10.41
C PHE A 15 0.45 0.24 -10.39
N ALA A 16 0.75 -1.00 -10.80
CA ALA A 16 2.10 -1.54 -10.83
C ALA A 16 3.00 -0.74 -11.77
N LYS A 17 2.52 -0.44 -12.99
CA LYS A 17 3.24 0.40 -13.95
C LYS A 17 3.58 1.77 -13.39
N TRP A 18 2.61 2.45 -12.77
CA TRP A 18 2.81 3.79 -12.20
C TRP A 18 3.72 3.82 -10.96
N ARG A 19 3.74 2.73 -10.20
CA ARG A 19 4.71 2.52 -9.14
C ARG A 19 6.11 2.38 -9.72
N ASP A 20 6.27 1.53 -10.73
CA ASP A 20 7.58 1.16 -11.26
C ASP A 20 8.19 2.27 -12.14
N ASP A 21 7.37 3.03 -12.88
CA ASP A 21 7.82 4.13 -13.75
C ASP A 21 7.89 5.50 -13.04
N GLY A 22 7.63 5.54 -11.74
CA GLY A 22 7.72 6.74 -10.91
C GLY A 22 6.58 7.76 -11.11
N THR A 23 5.47 7.38 -11.77
CA THR A 23 4.31 8.27 -11.93
C THR A 23 3.78 8.78 -10.60
N TRP A 24 3.73 7.94 -9.56
CA TRP A 24 3.30 8.39 -8.23
C TRP A 24 4.19 9.49 -7.65
N ALA A 25 5.51 9.39 -7.85
CA ALA A 25 6.44 10.42 -7.40
C ALA A 25 6.20 11.74 -8.14
N ARG A 26 6.01 11.70 -9.46
CA ARG A 26 5.69 12.89 -10.27
C ARG A 26 4.37 13.53 -9.87
N LEU A 27 3.32 12.73 -9.63
CA LEU A 27 2.03 13.22 -9.17
C LEU A 27 2.15 13.92 -7.81
N LYS A 28 2.89 13.34 -6.86
CA LYS A 28 3.15 13.99 -5.57
C LYS A 28 3.79 15.37 -5.75
N GLN A 29 4.84 15.46 -6.56
CA GLN A 29 5.52 16.74 -6.81
C GLN A 29 4.59 17.78 -7.45
N ALA A 30 3.76 17.36 -8.42
CA ALA A 30 2.80 18.25 -9.06
C ALA A 30 1.74 18.78 -8.10
N VAL A 31 1.20 17.92 -7.22
CA VAL A 31 0.21 18.35 -6.21
C VAL A 31 0.82 19.33 -5.21
N ILE A 32 2.05 19.09 -4.75
CA ILE A 32 2.77 20.02 -3.88
C ILE A 32 2.96 21.36 -4.60
N ALA A 33 3.47 21.36 -5.83
CA ALA A 33 3.70 22.59 -6.57
C ALA A 33 2.42 23.41 -6.80
N LEU A 34 1.27 22.75 -7.01
CA LEU A 34 -0.03 23.43 -7.10
C LEU A 34 -0.44 24.07 -5.77
N ALA A 35 -0.31 23.34 -4.67
CA ALA A 35 -0.64 23.87 -3.36
C ALA A 35 0.31 25.00 -2.94
N GLU A 36 1.60 24.94 -3.30
CA GLU A 36 2.55 26.05 -3.11
C GLU A 36 2.12 27.29 -3.88
N ALA A 37 1.68 27.13 -5.14
CA ALA A 37 1.21 28.24 -5.97
C ALA A 37 -0.08 28.88 -5.45
N ASP A 38 -0.93 28.10 -4.79
CA ASP A 38 -2.17 28.57 -4.17
C ASP A 38 -1.97 29.11 -2.74
N GLU A 39 -0.73 29.15 -2.24
CA GLU A 39 -0.37 29.48 -0.85
C GLU A 39 -1.09 28.59 0.20
N ASP A 40 -1.52 27.39 -0.21
CA ASP A 40 -2.32 26.43 0.57
C ASP A 40 -1.47 25.24 1.04
N ILE A 41 -0.24 25.51 1.47
CA ILE A 41 0.60 24.51 2.16
C ILE A 41 0.83 24.89 3.60
N ASP A 42 0.32 24.04 4.50
CA ASP A 42 0.84 23.89 5.84
C ASP A 42 1.97 22.85 5.84
N TRP A 43 3.20 23.31 6.12
CA TRP A 43 4.38 22.46 6.21
C TRP A 43 4.48 21.65 7.52
N ASN A 44 3.56 21.86 8.47
CA ASN A 44 3.44 21.00 9.63
C ASN A 44 2.95 19.61 9.19
N ALA A 45 3.86 18.64 9.19
CA ALA A 45 3.55 17.28 8.77
C ALA A 45 2.54 16.63 9.72
N GLN A 46 1.30 16.46 9.24
CA GLN A 46 0.31 15.62 9.92
C GLN A 46 0.46 14.17 9.44
N VAL A 47 0.88 13.30 10.36
CA VAL A 47 1.10 11.88 10.08
C VAL A 47 -0.06 11.09 10.67
N ASP A 48 -0.96 10.65 9.80
CA ASP A 48 -2.05 9.77 10.19
C ASP A 48 -1.80 8.34 9.69
N SER A 49 -2.30 7.37 10.44
CA SER A 49 -2.34 5.97 10.00
C SER A 49 -3.77 5.57 9.68
N THR A 50 -3.96 4.91 8.54
CA THR A 50 -5.25 4.33 8.14
C THR A 50 -5.05 2.93 7.60
N VAL A 51 -6.06 2.07 7.79
CA VAL A 51 -6.03 0.67 7.37
C VAL A 51 -7.15 0.41 6.38
N VAL A 52 -6.80 0.12 5.14
CA VAL A 52 -7.75 -0.33 4.11
C VAL A 52 -7.73 -1.85 4.05
N ARG A 53 -8.81 -2.49 4.50
CA ARG A 53 -8.97 -3.95 4.43
C ARG A 53 -9.46 -4.37 3.05
N ALA A 54 -8.74 -5.29 2.41
CA ALA A 54 -9.22 -5.94 1.20
C ALA A 54 -10.41 -6.86 1.54
N HIS A 55 -11.37 -6.97 0.61
CA HIS A 55 -12.47 -7.92 0.74
C HIS A 55 -11.92 -9.37 0.77
N GLN A 56 -12.56 -10.28 1.50
CA GLN A 56 -12.13 -11.69 1.62
C GLN A 56 -11.88 -12.40 0.27
N HIS A 57 -12.60 -12.00 -0.78
CA HIS A 57 -12.45 -12.55 -2.13
C HIS A 57 -11.17 -12.10 -2.85
N ALA A 58 -10.46 -11.08 -2.33
CA ALA A 58 -9.15 -10.67 -2.84
C ALA A 58 -8.03 -11.68 -2.50
N ALA A 59 -8.26 -12.60 -1.56
CA ALA A 59 -7.27 -13.59 -1.14
C ALA A 59 -6.99 -14.70 -2.17
N GLY A 60 -7.63 -14.67 -3.34
CA GLY A 60 -7.63 -15.76 -4.32
C GLY A 60 -6.46 -15.82 -5.31
N ALA A 61 -5.49 -14.90 -5.25
CA ALA A 61 -4.35 -14.93 -6.17
C ALA A 61 -3.53 -16.23 -5.96
N ARG A 62 -3.33 -17.00 -7.04
CA ARG A 62 -2.52 -18.24 -7.01
C ARG A 62 -1.10 -17.91 -6.55
N LYS A 63 -0.67 -18.52 -5.44
CA LYS A 63 0.74 -18.53 -5.03
C LYS A 63 1.44 -19.67 -5.76
N GLU A 64 1.90 -19.41 -6.98
CA GLU A 64 2.79 -20.37 -7.64
C GLU A 64 4.13 -20.38 -6.87
N GLY A 65 4.52 -21.54 -6.33
CA GLY A 65 5.85 -21.75 -5.75
C GLY A 65 6.00 -21.74 -4.22
N TRP A 66 4.94 -21.74 -3.40
CA TRP A 66 5.11 -21.91 -1.95
C TRP A 66 4.76 -23.31 -1.46
N THR A 67 5.59 -24.30 -1.80
CA THR A 67 5.69 -25.49 -0.94
C THR A 67 6.36 -25.08 0.37
N ARG A 68 5.57 -24.70 1.38
CA ARG A 68 6.10 -24.52 2.74
C ARG A 68 5.53 -25.57 3.67
N ARG A 69 6.21 -26.73 3.68
CA ARG A 69 6.47 -27.40 4.97
C ARG A 69 7.39 -26.46 5.75
N SER A 70 6.85 -25.63 6.62
CA SER A 70 7.65 -25.10 7.73
C SER A 70 6.81 -25.06 8.99
N ARG A 71 7.26 -25.85 9.97
CA ARG A 71 6.88 -25.78 11.37
C ARG A 71 6.73 -24.32 11.81
N ARG A 72 5.64 -24.05 12.52
CA ARG A 72 5.43 -22.81 13.27
C ARG A 72 6.61 -22.61 14.23
N TYR A 73 7.43 -21.58 13.98
CA TYR A 73 8.28 -21.01 15.02
C TYR A 73 7.47 -19.89 15.65
N VAL A 74 6.99 -20.11 16.88
CA VAL A 74 6.38 -19.04 17.68
C VAL A 74 7.53 -18.38 18.43
N LYS A 75 7.85 -17.13 18.09
CA LYS A 75 8.77 -16.31 18.89
C LYS A 75 7.95 -15.68 20.01
N VAL A 76 8.00 -16.29 21.20
CA VAL A 76 7.47 -15.68 22.42
C VAL A 76 8.53 -14.70 22.92
N TRP A 77 8.18 -13.42 23.01
CA TRP A 77 8.99 -12.43 23.71
C TRP A 77 8.58 -12.43 25.18
N VAL A 78 9.53 -12.75 26.06
CA VAL A 78 9.41 -12.52 27.51
C VAL A 78 10.33 -11.35 27.83
N ALA A 79 9.77 -10.24 28.30
CA ALA A 79 10.55 -9.13 28.83
C ALA A 79 11.04 -9.52 30.25
N PRO A 80 12.29 -9.26 30.62
CA PRO A 80 12.73 -9.45 31.99
C PRO A 80 12.01 -8.43 32.89
N ALA A 81 11.52 -8.89 34.03
CA ALA A 81 11.11 -8.01 35.12
C ALA A 81 12.37 -7.26 35.59
N GLY A 82 12.33 -5.93 35.56
CA GLY A 82 13.38 -5.11 36.14
C GLY A 82 13.34 -5.16 37.66
N ASP A 83 14.51 -5.07 38.27
CA ASP A 83 14.72 -4.88 39.71
C ASP A 83 14.37 -3.45 40.16
#